data_AF-A0A428ZII1-F1
#
_entry.id   AF-A0A428ZII1-F1
#
_cell.length_a   1.000
_cell.length_b   1.000
_cell.length_c   1.000
_cell.angle_alpha   90.00
_cell.angle_beta   90.00
_cell.angle_gamma   90.00
#
_symmetry.space_group_name_H-M   'P 1'
#
loop_
_entity.id
_entity.type
_entity.pdbx_description
1 polymer ?
#
loop_
_entity_poly.entity_id
_entity_poly.type
_entity_poly.pdbx_seq_one_letter_code
_entity_poly.pdbx_strand_id
1 'polypeptide(L)'
;MTTRPDPSTPLQDCFDHRMAVFRSDDEFLAAALPFLTEALAAPDEPPPVAIAAPGNLDLLRDALGDGVKDVVLVPHTEWYTGSAANAVARSAGHLAANAGPGGRIHLLMEPVWGGRAGRSPRETAEWIRYEALANLLFAPLATTALCAYDTRVAGHAIVAAARRAHPDTGVYVDPVRLAAELDAVPLPSPPVDAEYLSGPVPAADAVRTWATVQGLSAADGELFATAVTEAAATLGPLEGALLWGEAPACVCELRAERRVDDPLAGFVPPQRVEPEPGQGLWFARQVCAYVDVRDDREGASVRLQYG
;
A
#
# COMPACT_ATOMS: atom_id res chain seq x y z
N MET A 1 1.91 -5.48 -37.58
CA MET A 1 1.45 -4.13 -37.98
C MET A 1 0.75 -3.54 -36.77
N THR A 2 1.53 -2.88 -35.91
CA THR A 2 1.10 -2.35 -34.61
C THR A 2 0.53 -0.95 -34.83
N THR A 3 -0.78 -0.83 -34.73
CA THR A 3 -1.49 0.46 -34.80
C THR A 3 -1.22 1.23 -33.50
N ARG A 4 -0.62 2.42 -33.62
CA ARG A 4 -0.55 3.41 -32.54
C ARG A 4 -1.97 3.84 -32.16
N PRO A 5 -2.26 4.10 -30.87
CA PRO A 5 -3.54 4.67 -30.46
C PRO A 5 -3.71 6.08 -31.02
N ASP A 6 -4.95 6.42 -31.38
CA ASP A 6 -5.40 7.71 -31.90
C ASP A 6 -5.49 8.74 -30.75
N PRO A 7 -4.87 9.94 -30.85
CA PRO A 7 -4.79 10.92 -29.76
C PRO A 7 -6.12 11.64 -29.42
N SER A 8 -7.27 11.23 -29.95
CA SER A 8 -8.57 11.91 -29.75
C SER A 8 -9.58 11.16 -28.88
N THR A 9 -9.19 10.10 -28.17
CA THR A 9 -10.02 9.51 -27.10
C THR A 9 -9.71 10.25 -25.79
N PRO A 10 -10.71 10.78 -25.06
CA PRO A 10 -10.47 11.34 -23.73
C PRO A 10 -9.77 10.29 -22.86
N LEU A 11 -8.83 10.71 -22.02
CA LEU A 11 -8.07 9.88 -21.06
C LEU A 11 -8.95 9.20 -19.97
N GLN A 12 -10.28 9.10 -20.16
CA GLN A 12 -11.29 8.70 -19.19
C GLN A 12 -11.40 7.17 -18.94
N ASP A 13 -10.39 6.41 -19.36
CA ASP A 13 -10.34 4.94 -19.24
C ASP A 13 -9.13 4.47 -18.40
N CYS A 14 -8.54 5.35 -17.60
CA CYS A 14 -7.38 5.04 -16.74
C CYS A 14 -7.59 5.58 -15.32
N PHE A 15 -6.82 5.06 -14.38
CA PHE A 15 -6.84 5.50 -12.99
C PHE A 15 -6.49 6.99 -12.86
N ASP A 16 -7.39 7.75 -12.25
CA ASP A 16 -7.23 9.19 -12.04
C ASP A 16 -6.93 9.45 -10.56
N HIS A 17 -5.66 9.75 -10.26
CA HIS A 17 -5.14 9.87 -8.90
C HIS A 17 -4.92 11.35 -8.52
N ARG A 18 -5.97 11.95 -7.97
CA ARG A 18 -6.04 13.38 -7.62
C ARG A 18 -5.64 13.61 -6.18
N MET A 19 -5.15 14.82 -5.91
CA MET A 19 -4.76 15.27 -4.57
C MET A 19 -5.46 16.57 -4.19
N ALA A 20 -6.00 16.63 -2.98
CA ALA A 20 -6.46 17.86 -2.35
C ALA A 20 -5.67 18.11 -1.06
N VAL A 21 -5.29 19.37 -0.82
CA VAL A 21 -4.60 19.80 0.40
C VAL A 21 -5.42 20.90 1.03
N PHE A 22 -5.71 20.77 2.32
CA PHE A 22 -6.53 21.73 3.06
C PHE A 22 -5.95 22.01 4.45
N ARG A 23 -6.32 23.15 5.02
CA ARG A 23 -5.99 23.55 6.41
C ARG A 23 -7.21 23.97 7.23
N SER A 24 -8.41 23.89 6.65
CA SER A 24 -9.67 24.20 7.32
C SER A 24 -10.82 23.36 6.77
N ASP A 25 -11.93 23.35 7.51
CA ASP A 25 -13.16 22.66 7.17
C ASP A 25 -13.77 23.22 5.86
N ASP A 26 -13.74 24.54 5.68
CA ASP A 26 -14.17 25.20 4.45
C ASP A 26 -13.33 24.77 3.23
N GLU A 27 -12.01 24.67 3.39
CA GLU A 27 -11.11 24.22 2.32
C GLU A 27 -11.30 22.74 2.01
N PHE A 28 -11.60 21.90 3.02
CA PHE A 28 -11.98 20.51 2.82
C PHE A 28 -13.27 20.41 1.98
N LEU A 29 -14.33 21.13 2.36
CA LEU A 29 -15.60 21.13 1.63
C LEU A 29 -15.44 21.68 0.20
N ALA A 30 -14.62 22.73 0.03
CA ALA A 30 -14.35 23.31 -1.28
C ALA A 30 -13.67 22.32 -2.24
N ALA A 31 -12.92 21.33 -1.73
CA ALA A 31 -12.33 20.26 -2.53
C ALA A 31 -13.27 19.05 -2.69
N ALA A 32 -13.94 18.64 -1.61
CA ALA A 32 -14.74 17.43 -1.56
C ALA A 32 -16.08 17.55 -2.32
N LEU A 33 -16.79 18.68 -2.19
CA LEU A 33 -18.12 18.83 -2.77
C LEU A 33 -18.11 18.82 -4.31
N PRO A 34 -17.18 19.50 -5.01
CA PRO A 34 -17.09 19.37 -6.47
C PRO A 34 -16.81 17.94 -6.92
N PHE A 35 -15.91 17.23 -6.22
CA PHE A 35 -15.58 15.84 -6.53
C PHE A 35 -16.77 14.90 -6.35
N LEU A 36 -17.53 15.04 -5.25
CA LEU A 36 -18.73 14.23 -5.03
C LEU A 36 -19.84 14.60 -6.02
N THR A 37 -19.95 15.87 -6.41
CA THR A 37 -20.92 16.31 -7.43
C THR A 37 -20.59 15.72 -8.81
N GLU A 38 -19.30 15.69 -9.18
CA GLU A 38 -18.80 15.01 -10.38
C GLU A 38 -19.19 13.53 -10.37
N ALA A 39 -18.94 12.84 -9.26
CA ALA A 39 -19.28 11.43 -9.09
C ALA A 39 -20.79 11.16 -9.19
N LEU A 40 -21.62 11.96 -8.53
CA LEU A 40 -23.08 11.81 -8.55
C LEU A 40 -23.69 12.12 -9.92
N ALA A 41 -23.00 12.91 -10.74
CA ALA A 41 -23.41 13.21 -12.11
C ALA A 41 -22.93 12.15 -13.13
N ALA A 42 -22.04 11.24 -12.75
CA ALA A 42 -21.53 10.19 -13.62
C ALA A 42 -22.60 9.09 -13.81
N PRO A 43 -23.17 8.93 -15.03
CA PRO A 43 -24.14 7.88 -15.27
C PRO A 43 -23.46 6.51 -15.20
N ASP A 44 -24.20 5.51 -14.71
CA ASP A 44 -23.77 4.11 -14.65
C ASP A 44 -22.56 3.82 -13.71
N GLU A 45 -22.20 4.77 -12.84
CA GLU A 45 -21.28 4.54 -11.73
C GLU A 45 -22.03 4.15 -10.44
N PRO A 46 -21.43 3.28 -9.60
CA PRO A 46 -21.93 3.03 -8.26
C PRO A 46 -21.82 4.31 -7.39
N PRO A 47 -22.55 4.39 -6.26
CA PRO A 47 -22.43 5.50 -5.32
C PRO A 47 -20.96 5.79 -4.94
N PRO A 48 -20.51 7.07 -4.95
CA PRO A 48 -19.16 7.42 -4.51
C PRO A 48 -18.95 7.06 -3.04
N VAL A 49 -17.70 6.80 -2.67
CA VAL A 49 -17.31 6.48 -1.30
C VAL A 49 -16.44 7.61 -0.75
N ALA A 50 -16.86 8.19 0.38
CA ALA A 50 -16.05 9.13 1.15
C ALA A 50 -15.48 8.42 2.38
N ILE A 51 -14.17 8.19 2.36
CA ILE A 51 -13.37 7.61 3.42
C ILE A 51 -12.63 8.75 4.11
N ALA A 52 -13.21 9.31 5.17
CA ALA A 52 -12.71 10.53 5.81
C ALA A 52 -12.77 10.48 7.34
N ALA A 53 -12.11 11.44 7.99
CA ALA A 53 -12.23 11.64 9.43
C ALA A 53 -13.70 11.81 9.83
N PRO A 54 -14.15 11.29 10.98
CA PRO A 54 -15.56 11.39 11.39
C PRO A 54 -16.12 12.83 11.33
N GLY A 55 -15.33 13.82 11.77
CA GLY A 55 -15.74 15.23 11.68
C GLY A 55 -15.89 15.72 10.23
N ASN A 56 -15.01 15.30 9.31
CA ASN A 56 -15.14 15.62 7.89
C ASN A 56 -16.37 14.94 7.26
N LEU A 57 -16.72 13.73 7.70
CA LEU A 57 -17.96 13.07 7.26
C LEU A 57 -19.21 13.80 7.77
N ASP A 58 -19.18 14.37 8.98
CA ASP A 58 -20.27 15.21 9.50
C ASP A 58 -20.43 16.50 8.67
N LEU A 59 -19.31 17.15 8.31
CA LEU A 59 -19.34 18.29 7.40
C LEU A 59 -19.96 17.95 6.04
N LEU A 60 -19.65 16.77 5.48
CA LEU A 60 -20.26 16.30 4.23
C LEU A 60 -21.76 16.04 4.39
N ARG A 61 -22.21 15.47 5.52
CA ARG A 61 -23.65 15.27 5.81
C ARG A 61 -24.39 16.59 5.84
N ASP A 62 -23.85 17.58 6.55
CA ASP A 62 -24.48 18.89 6.68
C ASP A 62 -24.53 19.63 5.34
N ALA A 63 -23.46 19.56 4.55
CA ALA A 63 -23.36 20.26 3.27
C ALA A 63 -24.19 19.61 2.15
N LEU A 64 -24.29 18.28 2.11
CA LEU A 64 -25.03 17.54 1.07
C LEU A 64 -26.53 17.43 1.37
N GLY A 65 -26.93 17.53 2.65
CA GLY A 65 -28.32 17.34 3.07
C GLY A 65 -28.86 15.99 2.59
N ASP A 66 -30.03 15.99 1.96
CA ASP A 66 -30.68 14.77 1.45
C ASP A 66 -29.85 14.00 0.40
N GLY A 67 -28.92 14.67 -0.30
CA GLY A 67 -28.04 14.03 -1.28
C GLY A 67 -27.01 13.08 -0.67
N VAL A 68 -26.78 13.16 0.64
CA VAL A 68 -25.81 12.30 1.34
C VAL A 68 -26.17 10.82 1.28
N LYS A 69 -27.46 10.48 1.13
CA LYS A 69 -27.94 9.09 1.03
C LYS A 69 -27.40 8.35 -0.20
N ASP A 70 -26.96 9.11 -1.19
CA ASP A 70 -26.40 8.62 -2.44
C ASP A 70 -24.85 8.60 -2.39
N VAL A 71 -24.25 8.79 -1.20
CA VAL A 71 -22.81 8.71 -0.93
C VAL A 71 -22.55 7.70 0.20
N VAL A 72 -21.62 6.78 -0.01
CA VAL A 72 -21.18 5.85 1.04
C VAL A 72 -20.17 6.55 1.94
N LEU A 73 -20.50 6.77 3.20
CA LEU A 73 -19.61 7.40 4.18
C LEU A 73 -18.94 6.35 5.07
N VAL A 74 -17.60 6.34 5.09
CA VAL A 74 -16.81 5.38 5.87
C VAL A 74 -15.81 6.13 6.75
N PRO A 75 -15.83 5.95 8.07
CA PRO A 75 -14.78 6.51 8.93
C PRO A 75 -13.41 6.01 8.51
N HIS A 76 -12.45 6.91 8.31
CA HIS A 76 -11.11 6.53 7.85
C HIS A 76 -10.39 5.58 8.82
N THR A 77 -10.72 5.61 10.12
CA THR A 77 -10.20 4.69 11.14
C THR A 77 -10.72 3.27 10.98
N GLU A 78 -11.91 3.11 10.38
CA GLU A 78 -12.45 1.81 10.03
C GLU A 78 -11.84 1.29 8.73
N TRP A 79 -11.37 2.17 7.84
CA TRP A 79 -10.73 1.81 6.58
C TRP A 79 -9.25 1.44 6.73
N TYR A 80 -8.50 2.30 7.41
CA TYR A 80 -7.05 2.22 7.59
C TYR A 80 -6.67 1.57 8.93
N THR A 81 -6.98 0.27 9.08
CA THR A 81 -6.77 -0.48 10.34
C THR A 81 -5.40 -1.15 10.45
N GLY A 82 -4.63 -1.22 9.36
CA GLY A 82 -3.36 -1.95 9.28
C GLY A 82 -2.25 -1.16 8.59
N SER A 83 -1.39 -1.88 7.87
CA SER A 83 -0.32 -1.28 7.08
C SER A 83 -0.81 -0.64 5.79
N ALA A 84 0.06 0.10 5.12
CA ALA A 84 -0.21 0.61 3.77
C ALA A 84 -0.57 -0.55 2.80
N ALA A 85 0.08 -1.70 2.96
CA ALA A 85 -0.24 -2.92 2.21
C ALA A 85 -1.67 -3.39 2.46
N ASN A 86 -2.11 -3.42 3.72
CA ASN A 86 -3.48 -3.81 4.07
C ASN A 86 -4.50 -2.81 3.52
N ALA A 87 -4.19 -1.50 3.55
CA ALA A 87 -5.06 -0.46 3.02
C ALA A 87 -5.25 -0.57 1.49
N VAL A 88 -4.17 -0.83 0.75
CA VAL A 88 -4.24 -1.05 -0.70
C VAL A 88 -4.95 -2.36 -1.04
N ALA A 89 -4.67 -3.44 -0.30
CA ALA A 89 -5.39 -4.71 -0.48
C ALA A 89 -6.90 -4.55 -0.23
N ARG A 90 -7.28 -3.81 0.82
CA ARG A 90 -8.68 -3.46 1.09
C ARG A 90 -9.29 -2.66 -0.04
N SER A 91 -8.57 -1.67 -0.57
CA SER A 91 -9.04 -0.85 -1.68
C SER A 91 -9.27 -1.70 -2.92
N ALA A 92 -8.32 -2.58 -3.28
CA ALA A 92 -8.48 -3.52 -4.39
C ALA A 92 -9.69 -4.46 -4.20
N GLY A 93 -9.87 -5.01 -2.99
CA GLY A 93 -11.02 -5.86 -2.67
C GLY A 93 -12.35 -5.10 -2.75
N HIS A 94 -12.38 -3.84 -2.31
CA HIS A 94 -13.55 -2.99 -2.44
C HIS A 94 -13.88 -2.69 -3.90
N LEU A 95 -12.89 -2.32 -4.71
CA LEU A 95 -13.06 -2.08 -6.14
C LEU A 95 -13.59 -3.33 -6.85
N ALA A 96 -13.02 -4.50 -6.57
CA ALA A 96 -13.48 -5.77 -7.14
C ALA A 96 -14.94 -6.11 -6.80
N ALA A 97 -15.42 -5.70 -5.61
CA ALA A 97 -16.76 -6.01 -5.14
C ALA A 97 -17.82 -4.94 -5.49
N ASN A 98 -17.43 -3.67 -5.62
CA ASN A 98 -18.37 -2.55 -5.65
C ASN A 98 -18.22 -1.62 -6.85
N ALA A 99 -17.10 -1.69 -7.59
CA ALA A 99 -16.92 -0.80 -8.74
C ALA A 99 -17.78 -1.23 -9.93
N GLY A 100 -18.14 -0.26 -10.77
CA GLY A 100 -18.83 -0.50 -12.03
C GLY A 100 -17.94 -1.13 -13.11
N PRO A 101 -18.47 -1.33 -14.33
CA PRO A 101 -17.70 -1.86 -15.45
C PRO A 101 -16.38 -1.12 -15.67
N GLY A 102 -15.27 -1.86 -15.79
CA GLY A 102 -13.93 -1.29 -15.94
C GLY A 102 -13.35 -0.69 -14.65
N GLY A 103 -13.94 -0.96 -13.48
CA GLY A 103 -13.46 -0.41 -12.21
C GLY A 103 -13.91 1.03 -11.95
N ARG A 104 -14.97 1.50 -12.63
CA ARG A 104 -15.49 2.86 -12.45
C ARG A 104 -16.10 3.04 -11.07
N ILE A 105 -15.55 3.99 -10.31
CA ILE A 105 -16.04 4.45 -9.02
C ILE A 105 -15.22 5.67 -8.60
N HIS A 106 -15.85 6.55 -7.83
CA HIS A 106 -15.18 7.69 -7.19
C HIS A 106 -14.90 7.41 -5.72
N LEU A 107 -13.63 7.57 -5.32
CA LEU A 107 -13.16 7.38 -3.94
C LEU A 107 -12.55 8.67 -3.41
N LEU A 108 -13.18 9.32 -2.44
CA LEU A 108 -12.53 10.35 -1.62
C LEU A 108 -11.83 9.65 -0.46
N MET A 109 -10.53 9.87 -0.31
CA MET A 109 -9.68 9.11 0.59
C MET A 109 -8.86 10.04 1.47
N GLU A 110 -9.03 9.98 2.79
CA GLU A 110 -8.24 10.74 3.76
C GLU A 110 -7.40 9.79 4.64
N PRO A 111 -6.17 9.44 4.23
CA PRO A 111 -5.28 8.60 5.03
C PRO A 111 -5.01 9.20 6.42
N VAL A 112 -4.88 8.34 7.44
CA VAL A 112 -4.70 8.74 8.85
C VAL A 112 -3.25 9.11 9.14
N TRP A 113 -2.80 10.28 8.68
CA TRP A 113 -1.42 10.75 8.88
C TRP A 113 -1.08 11.04 10.35
N GLY A 114 -2.06 11.37 11.20
CA GLY A 114 -1.87 11.47 12.66
C GLY A 114 -1.74 10.11 13.37
N GLY A 115 -1.90 8.99 12.66
CA GLY A 115 -1.85 7.62 13.18
C GLY A 115 -0.61 6.86 12.71
N ARG A 116 -0.78 5.57 12.36
CA ARG A 116 0.33 4.69 11.92
C ARG A 116 1.12 5.27 10.75
N ALA A 117 0.46 5.90 9.78
CA ALA A 117 1.10 6.39 8.56
C ALA A 117 2.15 7.48 8.79
N GLY A 118 1.91 8.39 9.74
CA GLY A 118 2.84 9.48 10.07
C GLY A 118 3.70 9.26 11.32
N ARG A 119 3.60 8.11 12.01
CA ARG A 119 4.28 7.89 13.30
C ARG A 119 5.81 7.85 13.20
N SER A 120 6.36 7.54 12.03
CA SER A 120 7.80 7.47 11.81
C SER A 120 8.16 7.72 10.35
N PRO A 121 9.41 8.16 10.04
CA PRO A 121 9.87 8.29 8.67
C PRO A 121 9.76 6.99 7.85
N ARG A 122 9.94 5.82 8.49
CA ARG A 122 9.82 4.51 7.83
C ARG A 122 8.39 4.23 7.40
N GLU A 123 7.42 4.51 8.27
CA GLU A 123 5.99 4.35 7.94
C GLU A 123 5.57 5.33 6.86
N THR A 124 5.98 6.59 6.98
CA THR A 124 5.70 7.59 5.94
C THR A 124 6.29 7.18 4.61
N ALA A 125 7.54 6.68 4.57
CA ALA A 125 8.14 6.18 3.34
C ALA A 125 7.36 5.01 2.73
N GLU A 126 6.91 4.05 3.55
CA GLU A 126 6.08 2.92 3.07
C GLU A 126 4.77 3.42 2.46
N TRP A 127 4.07 4.33 3.14
CA TRP A 127 2.84 4.92 2.65
C TRP A 127 3.05 5.69 1.34
N ILE A 128 4.07 6.53 1.25
CA ILE A 128 4.39 7.24 0.01
C ILE A 128 4.76 6.26 -1.12
N ARG A 129 5.42 5.12 -0.82
CA ARG A 129 5.66 4.07 -1.81
C ARG A 129 4.34 3.52 -2.35
N TYR A 130 3.38 3.21 -1.47
CA TYR A 130 2.06 2.71 -1.90
C TYR A 130 1.24 3.77 -2.65
N GLU A 131 1.28 5.03 -2.23
CA GLU A 131 0.67 6.16 -2.96
C GLU A 131 1.24 6.26 -4.38
N ALA A 132 2.56 6.12 -4.53
CA ALA A 132 3.20 6.14 -5.84
C ALA A 132 2.76 4.94 -6.70
N LEU A 133 2.89 3.72 -6.14
CA LEU A 133 2.59 2.48 -6.84
C LEU A 133 1.10 2.30 -7.13
N ALA A 134 0.19 2.98 -6.44
CA ALA A 134 -1.24 3.01 -6.76
C ALA A 134 -1.49 3.37 -8.23
N ASN A 135 -0.69 4.30 -8.78
CA ASN A 135 -0.77 4.69 -10.20
C ASN A 135 -0.47 3.55 -11.17
N LEU A 136 0.27 2.51 -10.74
CA LEU A 136 0.54 1.31 -11.55
C LEU A 136 -0.43 0.19 -11.23
N LEU A 137 -0.71 -0.03 -9.93
CA LEU A 137 -1.58 -1.11 -9.45
C LEU A 137 -3.01 -0.96 -9.95
N PHE A 138 -3.51 0.28 -9.99
CA PHE A 138 -4.87 0.57 -10.40
C PHE A 138 -4.98 1.10 -11.83
N ALA A 139 -3.86 1.28 -12.56
CA ALA A 139 -3.84 1.80 -13.93
C ALA A 139 -4.91 1.19 -14.87
N PRO A 140 -5.21 -0.12 -14.81
CA PRO A 140 -6.24 -0.72 -15.67
C PRO A 140 -7.69 -0.37 -15.31
N LEU A 141 -7.92 0.28 -14.17
CA LEU A 141 -9.24 0.64 -13.66
C LEU A 141 -9.54 2.10 -13.98
N ALA A 142 -10.78 2.39 -14.39
CA ALA A 142 -11.29 3.74 -14.55
C ALA A 142 -11.79 4.33 -13.21
N THR A 143 -11.04 4.08 -12.12
CA THR A 143 -11.33 4.63 -10.79
C THR A 143 -10.80 6.06 -10.71
N THR A 144 -11.60 6.97 -10.14
CA THR A 144 -11.16 8.32 -9.80
C THR A 144 -10.97 8.41 -8.27
N ALA A 145 -9.74 8.61 -7.82
CA ALA A 145 -9.41 8.74 -6.42
C ALA A 145 -9.01 10.19 -6.09
N LEU A 146 -9.61 10.78 -5.05
CA LEU A 146 -9.20 12.05 -4.47
C LEU A 146 -8.57 11.81 -3.10
N CYS A 147 -7.23 11.83 -3.04
CA CYS A 147 -6.51 11.77 -1.78
C CYS A 147 -6.49 13.13 -1.10
N ALA A 148 -7.12 13.22 0.07
CA ALA A 148 -7.32 14.43 0.85
C ALA A 148 -6.28 14.50 1.99
N TYR A 149 -5.55 15.62 2.06
CA TYR A 149 -4.46 15.85 3.00
C TYR A 149 -4.75 17.05 3.89
N ASP A 150 -5.05 16.79 5.16
CA ASP A 150 -5.22 17.81 6.20
C ASP A 150 -3.85 18.24 6.74
N THR A 151 -3.43 19.46 6.44
CA THR A 151 -2.14 20.02 6.91
C THR A 151 -2.10 20.33 8.41
N ARG A 152 -3.25 20.28 9.11
CA ARG A 152 -3.30 20.39 10.58
C ARG A 152 -2.71 19.14 11.26
N VAL A 153 -2.72 17.99 10.57
CA VAL A 153 -2.18 16.71 11.07
C VAL A 153 -1.04 16.16 10.21
N ALA A 154 -1.11 16.32 8.88
CA ALA A 154 -0.07 15.90 7.96
C ALA A 154 1.01 16.99 7.87
N GLY A 155 2.21 16.67 8.36
CA GLY A 155 3.36 17.59 8.30
C GLY A 155 3.75 17.96 6.86
N HIS A 156 4.37 19.12 6.69
CA HIS A 156 4.77 19.64 5.37
C HIS A 156 5.62 18.64 4.54
N ALA A 157 6.48 17.85 5.17
CA ALA A 157 7.29 16.83 4.50
C ALA A 157 6.43 15.71 3.91
N ILE A 158 5.35 15.30 4.59
CA ILE A 158 4.40 14.29 4.10
C ILE A 158 3.69 14.82 2.87
N VAL A 159 3.14 16.03 2.94
CA VAL A 159 2.43 16.66 1.81
C VAL A 159 3.38 16.86 0.62
N ALA A 160 4.62 17.28 0.86
CA ALA A 160 5.61 17.42 -0.20
C ALA A 160 5.95 16.09 -0.87
N ALA A 161 6.09 15.00 -0.09
CA ALA A 161 6.31 13.67 -0.62
C ALA A 161 5.08 13.14 -1.39
N ALA A 162 3.88 13.32 -0.84
CA ALA A 162 2.63 12.92 -1.47
C ALA A 162 2.41 13.61 -2.81
N ARG A 163 2.73 14.90 -2.93
CA ARG A 163 2.65 15.60 -4.23
C ARG A 163 3.41 14.87 -5.32
N ARG A 164 4.60 14.33 -5.01
CA ARG A 164 5.41 13.59 -5.97
C ARG A 164 4.75 12.29 -6.46
N ALA A 165 3.78 11.75 -5.73
CA ALA A 165 3.03 10.55 -6.10
C ALA A 165 1.73 10.83 -6.89
N HIS A 166 1.33 12.10 -7.04
CA HIS A 166 0.08 12.48 -7.72
C HIS A 166 0.36 13.29 -9.00
N PRO A 167 -0.11 12.82 -10.19
CA PRO A 167 0.20 13.42 -11.50
C PRO A 167 -0.03 14.94 -11.62
N ASP A 168 -1.14 15.46 -11.11
CA ASP A 168 -1.57 16.86 -11.36
C ASP A 168 -0.98 17.90 -10.40
N THR A 169 0.03 17.53 -9.62
CA THR A 169 0.64 18.45 -8.64
C THR A 169 1.81 19.26 -9.20
N GLY A 170 2.23 19.00 -10.43
CA GLY A 170 3.35 19.66 -11.12
C GLY A 170 4.74 19.20 -10.68
N VAL A 171 4.83 18.31 -9.68
CA VAL A 171 6.10 17.71 -9.19
C VAL A 171 6.06 16.18 -9.18
N TYR A 172 5.15 15.60 -9.97
CA TYR A 172 4.99 14.15 -10.10
C TYR A 172 6.29 13.47 -10.52
N VAL A 173 6.53 12.30 -9.94
CA VAL A 173 7.69 11.46 -10.21
C VAL A 173 7.18 10.08 -10.58
N ASP A 174 7.81 9.48 -11.59
CA ASP A 174 7.55 8.10 -11.98
C ASP A 174 7.51 7.16 -10.75
N PRO A 175 6.50 6.29 -10.59
CA PRO A 175 6.33 5.46 -9.40
C PRO A 175 7.52 4.55 -9.09
N VAL A 176 8.14 3.96 -10.11
CA VAL A 176 9.30 3.05 -9.94
C VAL A 176 10.51 3.85 -9.49
N ARG A 177 10.73 5.04 -10.05
CA ARG A 177 11.79 5.95 -9.60
C ARG A 177 11.56 6.41 -8.16
N LEU A 178 10.34 6.81 -7.80
CA LEU A 178 10.05 7.25 -6.43
C LEU A 178 10.24 6.13 -5.41
N ALA A 179 9.80 4.91 -5.73
CA ALA A 179 10.09 3.72 -4.92
C ALA A 179 11.59 3.48 -4.76
N ALA A 180 12.36 3.54 -5.85
CA ALA A 180 13.82 3.38 -5.81
C ALA A 180 14.53 4.46 -4.97
N GLU A 181 14.06 5.71 -4.98
CA GLU A 181 14.60 6.78 -4.15
C GLU A 181 14.33 6.56 -2.66
N LEU A 182 13.12 6.10 -2.31
CA LEU A 182 12.80 5.68 -0.94
C LEU A 182 13.65 4.48 -0.52
N ASP A 183 14.00 3.63 -1.49
CA ASP A 183 14.78 2.43 -1.29
C ASP A 183 16.30 2.65 -1.20
N ALA A 184 16.76 3.86 -1.55
CA ALA A 184 18.16 4.24 -1.43
C ALA A 184 18.61 4.46 0.03
N VAL A 185 17.67 4.56 0.97
CA VAL A 185 17.98 4.63 2.41
C VAL A 185 18.48 3.25 2.87
N PRO A 186 19.74 3.13 3.35
CA PRO A 186 20.28 1.84 3.74
C PRO A 186 19.50 1.25 4.92
N LEU A 187 19.26 -0.06 4.86
CA LEU A 187 18.77 -0.80 6.01
C LEU A 187 19.88 -0.95 7.07
N PRO A 188 19.53 -1.01 8.36
CA PRO A 188 20.49 -1.36 9.40
C PRO A 188 21.15 -2.71 9.10
N SER A 189 22.45 -2.84 9.34
CA SER A 189 23.12 -4.15 9.23
C SER A 189 22.51 -5.16 10.21
N PRO A 190 22.39 -6.45 9.83
CA PRO A 190 22.05 -7.50 10.78
C PRO A 190 23.02 -7.49 11.96
N PRO A 191 22.55 -7.81 13.18
CA PRO A 191 23.42 -7.86 14.35
C PRO A 191 24.36 -9.08 14.27
N VAL A 192 25.47 -9.03 15.01
CA VAL A 192 26.53 -10.06 14.97
C VAL A 192 26.07 -11.41 15.51
N ASP A 193 25.03 -11.43 16.33
CA ASP A 193 24.41 -12.60 16.94
C ASP A 193 23.17 -13.09 16.18
N ALA A 194 22.93 -12.59 14.96
CA ALA A 194 21.89 -13.10 14.09
C ALA A 194 22.08 -14.61 13.83
N GLU A 195 21.02 -15.39 14.03
CA GLU A 195 21.03 -16.83 13.83
C GLU A 195 20.95 -17.15 12.34
N TYR A 196 21.87 -17.99 11.86
CA TYR A 196 21.93 -18.39 10.46
C TYR A 196 21.23 -19.74 10.24
N LEU A 197 20.21 -19.74 9.39
CA LEU A 197 19.58 -20.95 8.88
C LEU A 197 20.18 -21.31 7.52
N SER A 198 20.90 -22.42 7.49
CA SER A 198 21.49 -22.98 6.28
C SER A 198 20.47 -23.71 5.41
N GLY A 199 20.57 -23.56 4.10
CA GLY A 199 19.79 -24.30 3.11
C GLY A 199 19.03 -23.39 2.16
N PRO A 200 18.62 -23.90 0.99
CA PRO A 200 18.04 -23.08 -0.07
C PRO A 200 16.62 -22.57 0.24
N VAL A 201 15.96 -23.13 1.25
CA VAL A 201 14.64 -22.72 1.73
C VAL A 201 14.63 -22.88 3.26
N PRO A 202 14.26 -21.84 4.05
CA PRO A 202 14.15 -21.95 5.49
C PRO A 202 13.06 -22.95 5.86
N ALA A 203 13.35 -23.90 6.75
CA ALA A 203 12.33 -24.80 7.24
C ALA A 203 11.31 -24.04 8.10
N ALA A 204 10.01 -24.12 7.75
CA ALA A 204 8.92 -23.46 8.46
C ALA A 204 8.98 -23.72 9.98
N ASP A 205 9.20 -24.99 10.35
CA ASP A 205 9.29 -25.41 11.75
C ASP A 205 10.44 -24.73 12.50
N ALA A 206 11.59 -24.51 11.85
CA ALA A 206 12.73 -23.84 12.46
C ALA A 206 12.44 -22.36 12.71
N VAL A 207 11.88 -21.66 11.71
CA VAL A 207 11.50 -20.24 11.83
C VAL A 207 10.44 -20.06 12.92
N ARG A 208 9.43 -20.93 12.96
CA ARG A 208 8.38 -20.90 13.98
C ARG A 208 8.94 -21.15 15.37
N THR A 209 9.74 -22.20 15.56
CA THR A 209 10.33 -22.51 16.86
C THR A 209 11.22 -21.36 17.34
N TRP A 210 12.05 -20.81 16.47
CA TRP A 210 12.85 -19.63 16.79
C TRP A 210 11.96 -18.44 17.20
N ALA A 211 10.94 -18.11 16.41
CA ALA A 211 10.03 -17.00 16.68
C ALA A 211 9.30 -17.13 18.02
N THR A 212 8.86 -18.34 18.38
CA THR A 212 8.25 -18.61 19.69
C THR A 212 9.26 -18.48 20.83
N VAL A 213 10.51 -18.92 20.64
CA VAL A 213 11.59 -18.71 21.63
C VAL A 213 11.86 -17.21 21.83
N GLN A 214 11.77 -16.42 20.77
CA GLN A 214 11.88 -14.95 20.81
C GLN A 214 10.64 -14.25 21.38
N GLY A 215 9.62 -14.99 21.82
CA GLY A 215 8.47 -14.46 22.55
C GLY A 215 7.21 -14.20 21.72
N LEU A 216 7.19 -14.54 20.42
CA LEU A 216 5.93 -14.51 19.66
C LEU A 216 4.99 -15.61 20.16
N SER A 217 3.68 -15.33 20.12
CA SER A 217 2.68 -16.37 20.40
C SER A 217 2.79 -17.52 19.38
N ALA A 218 2.29 -18.70 19.70
CA ALA A 218 2.30 -19.81 18.75
C ALA A 218 1.59 -19.47 17.42
N ALA A 219 0.51 -18.68 17.49
CA ALA A 219 -0.21 -18.21 16.31
C ALA A 219 0.60 -17.20 15.49
N ASP A 220 1.23 -16.22 16.16
CA ASP A 220 2.08 -15.22 15.50
C ASP A 220 3.34 -15.85 14.89
N GLY A 221 3.95 -16.81 15.59
CA GLY A 221 5.10 -17.56 15.09
C GLY A 221 4.77 -18.39 13.85
N GLU A 222 3.57 -18.99 13.79
CA GLU A 222 3.10 -19.72 12.60
C GLU A 222 2.83 -18.77 11.42
N LEU A 223 2.22 -17.61 11.68
CA LEU A 223 2.01 -16.59 10.64
C LEU A 223 3.33 -16.05 10.10
N PHE A 224 4.29 -15.76 10.98
CA PHE A 224 5.61 -15.29 10.58
C PHE A 224 6.39 -16.34 9.80
N ALA A 225 6.38 -17.60 10.26
CA ALA A 225 7.01 -18.70 9.53
C ALA A 225 6.42 -18.88 8.14
N THR A 226 5.09 -18.82 8.02
CA THR A 226 4.38 -18.88 6.73
C THR A 226 4.83 -17.73 5.81
N ALA A 227 4.88 -16.49 6.32
CA ALA A 227 5.31 -15.34 5.54
C ALA A 227 6.75 -15.49 5.00
N VAL A 228 7.65 -16.02 5.83
CA VAL A 228 9.04 -16.30 5.44
C VAL A 228 9.12 -17.39 4.37
N THR A 229 8.39 -18.50 4.51
CA THR A 229 8.44 -19.59 3.54
C THR A 229 7.82 -19.22 2.20
N GLU A 230 6.72 -18.47 2.22
CA GLU A 230 6.07 -17.97 1.01
C GLU A 230 6.97 -16.97 0.26
N ALA A 231 7.61 -16.05 0.99
CA ALA A 231 8.60 -15.15 0.41
C ALA A 231 9.79 -15.93 -0.18
N ALA A 232 10.33 -16.92 0.53
CA ALA A 232 11.40 -17.77 0.05
C ALA A 232 11.03 -18.51 -1.24
N ALA A 233 9.82 -19.10 -1.29
CA ALA A 233 9.32 -19.77 -2.48
C ALA A 233 9.22 -18.84 -3.70
N THR A 234 8.91 -17.56 -3.49
CA THR A 234 8.84 -16.55 -4.56
C THR A 234 10.22 -16.22 -5.14
N LEU A 235 11.26 -16.22 -4.32
CA LEU A 235 12.63 -15.88 -4.72
C LEU A 235 13.35 -17.05 -5.44
N GLY A 236 12.97 -18.28 -5.12
CA GLY A 236 13.64 -19.50 -5.59
C GLY A 236 14.81 -19.87 -4.67
N PRO A 237 15.90 -20.47 -5.20
CA PRO A 237 17.02 -20.91 -4.37
C PRO A 237 17.65 -19.74 -3.61
N LEU A 238 17.82 -19.92 -2.30
CA LEU A 238 18.47 -18.96 -1.41
C LEU A 238 19.87 -19.43 -1.00
N GLU A 239 20.74 -18.48 -0.66
CA GLU A 239 22.03 -18.80 -0.02
C GLU A 239 21.83 -19.21 1.44
N GLY A 240 20.86 -18.58 2.11
CA GLY A 240 20.44 -18.86 3.47
C GLY A 240 19.50 -17.78 4.00
N ALA A 241 19.21 -17.87 5.30
CA ALA A 241 18.42 -16.87 6.01
C ALA A 241 19.08 -16.47 7.33
N LEU A 242 18.97 -15.19 7.69
CA LEU A 242 19.37 -14.65 8.99
C LEU A 242 18.13 -14.33 9.81
N LEU A 243 18.13 -14.70 11.09
CA LEU A 243 17.06 -14.43 12.04
C LEU A 243 17.59 -13.62 13.23
N TRP A 244 16.89 -12.55 13.61
CA TRP A 244 17.26 -11.75 14.78
C TRP A 244 16.08 -10.94 15.33
N GLY A 245 16.29 -10.34 16.49
CA GLY A 245 15.26 -9.56 17.20
C GLY A 245 14.45 -10.41 18.15
N GLU A 246 13.56 -9.75 18.88
CA GLU A 246 12.66 -10.34 19.87
C GLU A 246 11.25 -9.80 19.69
N ALA A 247 10.25 -10.49 20.25
CA ALA A 247 8.86 -10.08 20.13
C ALA A 247 8.63 -8.65 20.64
N PRO A 248 7.81 -7.85 19.93
CA PRO A 248 7.02 -8.22 18.75
C PRO A 248 7.81 -8.14 17.41
N ALA A 249 9.02 -7.61 17.40
CA ALA A 249 9.79 -7.27 16.21
C ALA A 249 10.80 -8.36 15.81
N CYS A 250 10.32 -9.57 15.56
CA CYS A 250 11.11 -10.65 14.98
C CYS A 250 11.41 -10.37 13.50
N VAL A 251 12.67 -10.58 13.08
CA VAL A 251 13.15 -10.28 11.73
C VAL A 251 13.75 -11.52 11.07
N CYS A 252 13.43 -11.70 9.78
CA CYS A 252 14.07 -12.68 8.90
C CYS A 252 14.57 -11.97 7.65
N GLU A 253 15.85 -12.18 7.31
CA GLU A 253 16.41 -11.73 6.04
C GLU A 253 16.79 -12.92 5.17
N LEU A 254 16.18 -12.97 3.99
CA LEU A 254 16.44 -13.95 2.95
C LEU A 254 17.45 -13.36 1.97
N ARG A 255 18.41 -14.19 1.53
CA ARG A 255 19.40 -13.84 0.51
C ARG A 255 19.24 -14.74 -0.70
N ALA A 256 18.89 -14.14 -1.83
CA ALA A 256 18.71 -14.82 -3.10
C ALA A 256 19.81 -14.41 -4.07
N GLU A 257 20.30 -15.35 -4.88
CA GLU A 257 21.32 -15.10 -5.92
C GLU A 257 20.78 -14.29 -7.12
N ARG A 258 19.47 -14.04 -7.15
CA ARG A 258 18.78 -13.34 -8.25
C ARG A 258 18.04 -12.13 -7.72
N ARG A 259 18.01 -11.11 -8.56
CA ARG A 259 17.26 -9.87 -8.34
C ARG A 259 15.76 -10.07 -8.44
N VAL A 260 15.01 -9.19 -7.80
CA VAL A 260 13.55 -9.10 -7.98
C VAL A 260 13.27 -8.03 -9.03
N ASP A 261 13.30 -8.43 -10.31
CA ASP A 261 13.22 -7.50 -11.44
C ASP A 261 11.86 -6.79 -11.58
N ASP A 262 10.77 -7.39 -11.08
CA ASP A 262 9.44 -6.78 -11.11
C ASP A 262 9.27 -5.77 -9.96
N PRO A 263 9.15 -4.46 -10.23
CA PRO A 263 8.96 -3.45 -9.19
C PRO A 263 7.62 -3.57 -8.46
N LEU A 264 6.67 -4.33 -8.99
CA LEU A 264 5.37 -4.60 -8.38
C LEU A 264 5.34 -5.95 -7.63
N ALA A 265 6.48 -6.66 -7.52
CA ALA A 265 6.57 -7.91 -6.80
C ALA A 265 6.10 -7.77 -5.34
N GLY A 266 5.02 -8.46 -5.01
CA GLY A 266 4.36 -8.40 -3.71
C GLY A 266 3.38 -7.23 -3.50
N PHE A 267 3.24 -6.31 -4.45
CA PHE A 267 2.29 -5.20 -4.35
C PHE A 267 0.94 -5.52 -5.01
N VAL A 268 0.92 -6.40 -6.01
CA VAL A 268 -0.30 -6.79 -6.74
C VAL A 268 -1.13 -7.79 -5.91
N PRO A 269 -2.38 -7.46 -5.56
CA PRO A 269 -3.28 -8.40 -4.90
C PRO A 269 -3.62 -9.60 -5.79
N PRO A 270 -3.75 -10.80 -5.20
CA PRO A 270 -4.11 -12.00 -5.95
C PRO A 270 -5.53 -11.89 -6.51
N GLN A 271 -5.74 -12.35 -7.75
CA GLN A 271 -7.07 -12.35 -8.38
C GLN A 271 -7.99 -13.46 -7.83
N ARG A 272 -7.44 -14.43 -7.10
CA ARG A 272 -8.14 -15.56 -6.50
C ARG A 272 -7.83 -15.65 -5.01
N VAL A 273 -8.72 -16.30 -4.26
CA VAL A 273 -8.57 -16.50 -2.81
C VAL A 273 -7.42 -17.46 -2.49
N GLU A 274 -7.12 -18.39 -3.39
CA GLU A 274 -5.99 -19.32 -3.27
C GLU A 274 -4.71 -18.66 -3.80
N PRO A 275 -3.59 -18.74 -3.06
CA PRO A 275 -2.32 -18.21 -3.53
C PRO A 275 -1.85 -18.96 -4.78
N GLU A 276 -1.69 -18.24 -5.88
CA GLU A 276 -1.00 -18.75 -7.07
C GLU A 276 0.52 -18.69 -6.83
N PRO A 277 1.32 -19.58 -7.45
CA PRO A 277 2.78 -19.53 -7.36
C PRO A 277 3.33 -18.12 -7.68
N GLY A 278 4.15 -17.56 -6.77
CA GLY A 278 4.76 -16.23 -6.93
C GLY A 278 4.10 -15.10 -6.12
N GLN A 279 3.05 -15.37 -5.35
CA GLN A 279 2.35 -14.38 -4.53
C GLN A 279 2.87 -14.27 -3.09
N GLY A 280 3.93 -14.98 -2.75
CA GLY A 280 4.39 -15.06 -1.36
C GLY A 280 4.90 -13.74 -0.79
N LEU A 281 5.49 -12.87 -1.62
CA LEU A 281 5.82 -11.50 -1.22
C LEU A 281 4.58 -10.65 -0.92
N TRP A 282 3.46 -10.90 -1.59
CA TRP A 282 2.21 -10.20 -1.29
C TRP A 282 1.65 -10.65 0.06
N PHE A 283 1.63 -11.96 0.32
CA PHE A 283 1.21 -12.50 1.60
C PHE A 283 2.09 -11.98 2.74
N ALA A 284 3.42 -11.98 2.55
CA ALA A 284 4.36 -11.43 3.52
C ALA A 284 4.03 -9.97 3.87
N ARG A 285 3.66 -9.13 2.88
CA ARG A 285 3.26 -7.73 3.11
C ARG A 285 1.92 -7.58 3.83
N GLN A 286 1.04 -8.60 3.78
CA GLN A 286 -0.21 -8.59 4.54
C GLN A 286 0.00 -8.92 6.02
N VAL A 287 1.02 -9.71 6.34
CA VAL A 287 1.28 -10.25 7.68
C VAL A 287 2.35 -9.46 8.42
N CYS A 288 3.47 -9.17 7.76
CA CYS A 288 4.61 -8.49 8.36
C CYS A 288 4.39 -6.98 8.40
N ALA A 289 4.83 -6.33 9.47
CA ALA A 289 4.87 -4.87 9.58
C ALA A 289 5.68 -4.24 8.45
N TYR A 290 6.76 -4.89 8.03
CA TYR A 290 7.60 -4.45 6.91
C TYR A 290 8.13 -5.62 6.08
N VAL A 291 8.19 -5.40 4.76
CA VAL A 291 8.89 -6.26 3.80
C VAL A 291 9.75 -5.38 2.91
N ASP A 292 11.05 -5.34 3.20
CA ASP A 292 12.03 -4.62 2.39
C ASP A 292 12.60 -5.56 1.32
N VAL A 293 12.51 -5.16 0.06
CA VAL A 293 13.18 -5.85 -1.06
C VAL A 293 14.33 -4.95 -1.51
N ARG A 294 15.57 -5.46 -1.45
CA ARG A 294 16.79 -4.73 -1.77
C ARG A 294 17.57 -5.51 -2.81
N ASP A 295 17.64 -4.97 -4.01
CA ASP A 295 18.51 -5.50 -5.05
C ASP A 295 19.92 -4.92 -4.92
N ASP A 296 20.93 -5.76 -5.13
CA ASP A 296 22.31 -5.33 -5.36
C ASP A 296 22.91 -6.06 -6.58
N ARG A 297 24.24 -6.03 -6.74
CA ARG A 297 24.93 -6.67 -7.88
C ARG A 297 25.02 -8.18 -7.72
N GLU A 298 24.89 -8.70 -6.50
CA GLU A 298 25.07 -10.09 -6.13
C GLU A 298 23.74 -10.83 -6.05
N GLY A 299 22.62 -10.11 -5.85
CA GLY A 299 21.29 -10.66 -5.96
C GLY A 299 20.23 -9.77 -5.30
N ALA A 300 19.31 -10.40 -4.57
CA ALA A 300 18.30 -9.70 -3.77
C ALA A 300 18.36 -10.10 -2.29
N SER A 301 18.14 -9.12 -1.43
CA SER A 301 17.82 -9.33 -0.02
C SER A 301 16.37 -8.98 0.24
N VAL A 302 15.64 -9.92 0.86
CA VAL A 302 14.27 -9.66 1.33
C VAL A 302 14.25 -9.75 2.84
N ARG A 303 13.99 -8.63 3.50
CA ARG A 303 13.90 -8.54 4.95
C ARG A 303 12.45 -8.39 5.39
N LEU A 304 11.95 -9.39 6.12
CA LEU A 304 10.63 -9.44 6.70
C LEU A 304 10.74 -9.12 8.20
N GLN A 305 9.95 -8.17 8.68
CA GLN A 305 9.81 -7.85 10.10
C GLN A 305 8.35 -8.00 10.52
N TYR A 306 8.08 -8.84 11.53
CA TYR A 306 6.72 -9.16 11.96
C TYR A 306 5.98 -7.97 12.61
N GLY A 307 6.45 -7.48 13.75
CA GLY A 307 5.84 -6.38 14.53
C GLY A 307 6.48 -5.01 14.37
#